data_AF-A0A948BGQ9-F1
#
_entry.id   AF-A0A948BGQ9-F1
#
_cell.length_a   1.000
_cell.length_b   1.000
_cell.length_c   1.000
_cell.angle_alpha   90.00
_cell.angle_beta   90.00
_cell.angle_gamma   90.00
#
_symmetry.space_group_name_H-M   'P 1'
#
loop_
_entity.id
_entity.type
_entity.pdbx_description
1 polymer ?
#
loop_
_entity_poly.entity_id
_entity_poly.type
_entity_poly.pdbx_seq_one_letter_code
_entity_poly.pdbx_strand_id
1 'polypeptide(L)'
;MAKKQKMKWYEKYLPFVARSQEMQFVWLVSALKKSVNDAGGRQGILTKEEIRPYIRLLLQADGNDFSKGSIFLPPERGKEGLAELFAQLDDQVMELMMEAADIYDVPKIIGLAPDPHVGYAVIALKKILPPYEKNAHLVLDRVFHSIHAYSPELLSAAVEKLRESDEVPDHFEPSYERFQEIIKDEQILSSLYPKAR
;
A
#
# COMPACT_ATOMS: atom_id res chain seq x y z
N MET A 1 -14.27 6.48 41.51
CA MET A 1 -15.02 5.45 40.75
C MET A 1 -15.17 5.92 39.31
N ALA A 2 -14.38 5.39 38.38
CA ALA A 2 -14.50 5.74 36.97
C ALA A 2 -15.81 5.14 36.39
N LYS A 3 -16.70 6.00 35.88
CA LYS A 3 -17.93 5.57 35.19
C LYS A 3 -17.53 4.75 33.97
N LYS A 4 -17.87 3.46 33.93
CA LYS A 4 -17.81 2.63 32.71
C LYS A 4 -18.79 3.23 31.69
N GLN A 5 -18.29 4.07 30.80
CA GLN A 5 -19.05 4.58 29.67
C GLN A 5 -19.43 3.39 28.79
N LYS A 6 -20.73 3.17 28.59
CA LYS A 6 -21.23 2.16 27.65
C LYS A 6 -20.77 2.56 26.25
N MET A 7 -19.92 1.75 25.62
CA MET A 7 -19.52 1.93 24.24
C MET A 7 -20.77 1.99 23.36
N LYS A 8 -20.85 3.02 22.53
CA LYS A 8 -22.00 3.22 21.64
C LYS A 8 -21.93 2.20 20.52
N TRP A 9 -23.08 1.70 20.07
CA TRP A 9 -23.14 0.61 19.08
C TRP A 9 -22.34 0.94 17.80
N TYR A 10 -22.30 2.20 17.37
CA TYR A 10 -21.53 2.61 16.21
C TYR A 10 -20.01 2.58 16.45
N GLU A 11 -19.51 2.68 17.68
CA GLU A 11 -18.07 2.56 17.98
C GLU A 11 -17.55 1.13 17.76
N LYS A 12 -18.47 0.16 17.73
CA LYS A 12 -18.22 -1.24 17.37
C LYS A 12 -18.11 -1.45 15.86
N TYR A 13 -18.77 -0.62 15.05
CA TYR A 13 -18.90 -0.80 13.60
C TYR A 13 -18.27 0.34 12.76
N LEU A 14 -17.88 1.47 13.38
CA LEU A 14 -17.26 2.64 12.75
C LEU A 14 -16.01 3.07 13.54
N PRO A 15 -14.94 2.25 13.53
CA PRO A 15 -13.71 2.54 14.26
C PRO A 15 -12.99 3.82 13.78
N PHE A 16 -13.35 4.36 12.61
CA PHE A 16 -12.67 5.51 11.99
C PHE A 16 -13.38 6.86 12.20
N VAL A 17 -14.65 6.89 12.60
CA VAL A 17 -15.44 8.14 12.64
C VAL A 17 -15.17 8.98 13.90
N ALA A 18 -14.55 8.41 14.95
CA ALA A 18 -14.39 9.06 16.25
C ALA A 18 -13.03 8.80 16.94
N ARG A 19 -12.01 8.33 16.22
CA ARG A 19 -10.71 7.93 16.81
C ARG A 19 -9.56 8.73 16.19
N SER A 20 -8.51 9.00 16.99
CA SER A 20 -7.23 9.52 16.47
C SER A 20 -6.61 8.54 15.48
N GLN A 21 -5.75 9.03 14.59
CA GLN A 21 -5.07 8.22 13.58
C GLN A 21 -4.29 7.05 14.19
N GLU A 22 -3.62 7.27 15.33
CA GLU A 22 -2.95 6.22 16.11
C GLU A 22 -3.94 5.12 16.56
N MET A 23 -5.11 5.49 17.08
CA MET A 23 -6.11 4.53 17.52
C MET A 23 -6.76 3.77 16.35
N GLN A 24 -6.87 4.41 15.19
CA GLN A 24 -7.30 3.75 13.94
C GLN A 24 -6.26 2.72 13.50
N PHE A 25 -4.98 3.10 13.55
CA PHE A 25 -3.84 2.24 13.24
C PHE A 25 -3.77 1.02 14.16
N VAL A 26 -3.79 1.22 15.48
CA VAL A 26 -3.77 0.12 16.47
C VAL A 26 -4.94 -0.84 16.27
N TRP A 27 -6.12 -0.31 15.97
CA TRP A 27 -7.29 -1.15 15.67
C TRP A 27 -7.09 -1.98 14.39
N LEU A 28 -6.57 -1.36 13.33
CA LEU A 28 -6.32 -2.02 12.04
C LEU A 28 -5.30 -3.16 12.19
N VAL A 29 -4.19 -2.92 12.90
CA VAL A 29 -3.19 -3.94 13.21
C VAL A 29 -3.81 -5.10 13.98
N SER A 30 -4.66 -4.81 14.98
CA SER A 30 -5.37 -5.85 15.72
C SER A 30 -6.34 -6.66 14.84
N ALA A 31 -7.02 -6.01 13.89
CA ALA A 31 -7.91 -6.68 12.95
C ALA A 31 -7.14 -7.61 11.99
N LEU A 32 -6.03 -7.14 11.42
CA LEU A 32 -5.14 -7.92 10.56
C LEU A 32 -4.54 -9.14 11.30
N LYS A 33 -4.06 -8.97 12.54
CA LYS A 33 -3.54 -10.11 13.32
C LYS A 33 -4.63 -11.13 13.63
N LYS A 34 -5.88 -10.71 13.80
CA LYS A 34 -7.00 -11.63 14.05
C LYS A 34 -7.43 -12.39 12.80
N SER A 35 -7.34 -11.79 11.61
CA SER A 35 -7.71 -12.46 10.35
C SER A 35 -6.81 -13.66 10.01
N VAL A 36 -5.55 -13.66 10.44
CA VAL A 36 -4.62 -14.78 10.22
C VAL A 36 -4.82 -15.93 11.20
N ASN A 37 -5.21 -15.64 12.45
CA ASN A 37 -5.25 -16.64 13.52
C ASN A 37 -6.52 -17.51 13.50
N ASP A 38 -7.43 -17.32 12.55
CA ASP A 38 -8.68 -18.07 12.49
C ASP A 38 -8.90 -18.73 11.13
N ALA A 39 -8.26 -19.87 10.92
CA ALA A 39 -8.60 -20.83 9.87
C ALA A 39 -9.95 -21.56 10.14
N GLY A 40 -10.68 -21.17 11.21
CA GLY A 40 -11.81 -21.90 11.78
C GLY A 40 -13.17 -21.21 11.73
N GLY A 41 -13.34 -20.13 10.96
CA GLY A 41 -14.66 -19.57 10.64
C GLY A 41 -15.48 -19.05 11.82
N ARG A 42 -14.87 -18.39 12.81
CA ARG A 42 -15.63 -17.72 13.87
C ARG A 42 -16.24 -16.43 13.34
N GLN A 43 -17.56 -16.29 13.53
CA GLN A 43 -18.31 -15.06 13.29
C GLN A 43 -17.70 -13.89 14.07
N GLY A 44 -17.12 -12.92 13.36
CA GLY A 44 -16.65 -11.65 13.94
C GLY A 44 -15.23 -11.21 13.57
N ILE A 45 -14.56 -11.90 12.64
CA ILE A 45 -13.24 -11.51 12.13
C ILE A 45 -13.42 -10.96 10.72
N LEU A 46 -12.90 -9.75 10.49
CA LEU A 46 -13.05 -9.06 9.22
C LEU A 46 -12.20 -9.73 8.14
N THR A 47 -12.77 -9.95 6.96
CA THR A 47 -12.01 -10.45 5.79
C THR A 47 -11.08 -9.36 5.25
N LYS A 48 -10.14 -9.72 4.37
CA LYS A 48 -9.24 -8.75 3.72
C LYS A 48 -10.02 -7.67 2.95
N GLU A 49 -11.12 -8.07 2.33
CA GLU A 49 -12.04 -7.18 1.60
C GLU A 49 -12.76 -6.21 2.54
N GLU A 50 -13.17 -6.67 3.72
CA GLU A 50 -13.78 -5.83 4.75
C GLU A 50 -12.76 -4.89 5.41
N ILE A 51 -11.48 -5.28 5.46
CA ILE A 51 -10.38 -4.46 5.98
C ILE A 51 -9.95 -3.37 4.99
N ARG A 52 -9.97 -3.65 3.69
CA ARG A 52 -9.54 -2.75 2.61
C ARG A 52 -10.01 -1.29 2.74
N PRO A 53 -11.31 -0.97 2.96
CA PRO A 53 -11.74 0.43 3.07
C PRO A 53 -11.11 1.17 4.26
N TYR A 54 -10.78 0.46 5.34
CA TYR A 54 -10.12 1.06 6.51
C TYR A 54 -8.65 1.38 6.25
N ILE A 55 -7.95 0.58 5.44
CA ILE A 55 -6.60 0.90 4.96
C ILE A 55 -6.65 2.20 4.15
N ARG A 56 -7.59 2.30 3.19
CA ARG A 56 -7.76 3.51 2.39
C ARG A 56 -8.05 4.74 3.26
N LEU A 57 -8.97 4.63 4.22
CA LEU A 57 -9.30 5.74 5.12
C LEU A 57 -8.10 6.18 5.97
N LEU A 58 -7.33 5.24 6.50
CA LEU A 58 -6.12 5.52 7.27
C LEU A 58 -5.10 6.29 6.42
N LEU A 59 -4.94 5.89 5.17
CA LEU A 59 -4.03 6.50 4.21
C LEU A 59 -4.55 7.84 3.67
N GLN A 60 -5.87 8.09 3.65
CA GLN A 60 -6.43 9.38 3.23
C GLN A 60 -6.41 10.44 4.34
N ALA A 61 -6.33 10.04 5.61
CA ALA A 61 -6.34 10.95 6.77
C ALA A 61 -5.20 12.00 6.75
N ASP A 62 -4.09 11.73 6.04
CA ASP A 62 -2.96 12.67 5.88
C ASP A 62 -3.21 13.81 4.88
N GLY A 63 -4.47 14.03 4.44
CA GLY A 63 -4.81 15.09 3.47
C GLY A 63 -4.23 14.88 2.07
N ASN A 64 -3.66 13.71 1.82
CA ASN A 64 -2.95 13.37 0.61
C ASN A 64 -3.88 12.60 -0.33
N ASP A 65 -4.81 13.34 -0.93
CA ASP A 65 -5.77 12.79 -1.88
C ASP A 65 -5.09 12.53 -3.23
N PHE A 66 -4.47 11.37 -3.33
CA PHE A 66 -3.79 10.90 -4.54
C PHE A 66 -4.73 10.64 -5.73
N SER A 67 -6.05 10.80 -5.55
CA SER A 67 -7.03 10.78 -6.64
C SER A 67 -6.96 12.05 -7.52
N LYS A 68 -6.28 13.11 -7.07
CA LYS A 68 -6.07 14.35 -7.82
C LYS A 68 -4.69 14.41 -8.47
N GLY A 69 -4.44 13.58 -9.47
CA GLY A 69 -3.53 13.86 -10.61
C GLY A 69 -2.09 14.34 -10.36
N SER A 70 -1.58 14.35 -9.13
CA SER A 70 -0.19 14.74 -8.84
C SER A 70 0.72 13.56 -9.12
N ILE A 71 1.37 13.60 -10.28
CA ILE A 71 2.31 12.57 -10.77
C ILE A 71 3.68 12.71 -10.09
N PHE A 72 3.97 13.83 -9.44
CA PHE A 72 5.30 14.08 -8.90
C PHE A 72 5.22 14.66 -7.48
N LEU A 73 5.97 14.02 -6.59
CA LEU A 73 6.28 14.38 -5.21
C LEU A 73 5.24 13.97 -4.15
N PRO A 74 5.61 13.10 -3.20
CA PRO A 74 4.80 12.92 -2.00
C PRO A 74 5.02 14.12 -1.06
N PRO A 75 3.96 14.84 -0.61
CA PRO A 75 4.14 16.00 0.26
C PRO A 75 4.71 15.62 1.63
N GLU A 76 5.59 16.49 2.13
CA GLU A 76 6.48 16.25 3.26
C GLU A 76 5.84 16.46 4.65
N ARG A 77 4.60 16.98 4.77
CA ARG A 77 4.09 17.49 6.06
C ARG A 77 3.02 16.67 6.79
N GLY A 78 2.73 15.45 6.35
CA GLY A 78 1.83 14.52 7.05
C GLY A 78 2.43 13.13 7.27
N LYS A 79 3.68 12.92 6.85
CA LYS A 79 4.33 11.60 6.87
C LYS A 79 4.88 11.20 8.23
N GLU A 80 5.28 12.16 9.07
CA GLU A 80 6.05 11.87 10.28
C GLU A 80 5.28 10.97 11.26
N GLY A 81 4.03 11.30 11.58
CA GLY A 81 3.23 10.50 12.51
C GLY A 81 2.86 9.11 11.96
N LEU A 82 2.49 8.99 10.69
CA LEU A 82 2.12 7.70 10.12
C LEU A 82 3.35 6.83 9.82
N ALA A 83 4.46 7.41 9.36
CA ALA A 83 5.71 6.67 9.15
C ALA A 83 6.26 6.13 10.48
N GLU A 84 6.18 6.88 11.58
CA GLU A 84 6.55 6.40 12.91
C GLU A 84 5.69 5.21 13.37
N LEU A 85 4.40 5.22 13.04
CA LEU A 85 3.50 4.09 13.31
C LEU A 85 3.85 2.87 12.45
N PHE A 86 4.08 3.08 11.15
CA PHE A 86 4.47 2.01 10.23
C PHE A 86 5.84 1.41 10.56
N ALA A 87 6.76 2.20 11.10
CA ALA A 87 8.06 1.74 11.56
C ALA A 87 7.99 0.77 12.77
N GLN A 88 6.86 0.74 13.47
CA GLN A 88 6.62 -0.18 14.59
C GLN A 88 5.93 -1.49 14.18
N LEU A 89 5.60 -1.64 12.89
CA LEU A 89 4.98 -2.88 12.40
C LEU A 89 6.01 -3.99 12.29
N ASP A 90 5.58 -5.19 12.68
CA ASP A 90 6.27 -6.40 12.29
C ASP A 90 6.01 -6.71 10.79
N ASP A 91 6.94 -7.44 10.18
CA ASP A 91 6.87 -7.72 8.74
C ASP A 91 5.60 -8.46 8.36
N GLN A 92 5.15 -9.38 9.21
CA GLN A 92 3.93 -10.15 8.97
C GLN A 92 2.70 -9.25 8.83
N VAL A 93 2.53 -8.24 9.70
CA VAL A 93 1.41 -7.30 9.61
C VAL A 93 1.53 -6.43 8.37
N MET A 94 2.75 -6.01 8.00
CA MET A 94 2.97 -5.25 6.78
C MET A 94 2.57 -6.06 5.55
N GLU A 95 2.96 -7.35 5.46
CA GLU A 95 2.54 -8.24 4.38
C GLU A 95 1.01 -8.35 4.31
N LEU A 96 0.35 -8.59 5.45
CA LEU A 96 -1.11 -8.67 5.51
C LEU A 96 -1.81 -7.37 5.10
N MET A 97 -1.24 -6.24 5.50
CA MET A 97 -1.75 -4.92 5.12
C MET A 97 -1.59 -4.71 3.61
N MET A 98 -0.42 -5.03 3.06
CA MET A 98 -0.15 -4.99 1.63
C MET A 98 -1.09 -5.90 0.86
N GLU A 99 -1.35 -7.12 1.34
CA GLU A 99 -2.29 -8.08 0.74
C GLU A 99 -3.73 -7.59 0.76
N ALA A 100 -4.18 -6.97 1.85
CA ALA A 100 -5.55 -6.45 1.98
C ALA A 100 -5.77 -5.13 1.23
N ALA A 101 -4.70 -4.32 1.07
CA ALA A 101 -4.76 -3.03 0.40
C ALA A 101 -5.20 -3.16 -1.07
N ASP A 102 -5.86 -2.12 -1.57
CA ASP A 102 -6.12 -1.98 -3.00
C ASP A 102 -4.84 -1.56 -3.73
N ILE A 103 -4.78 -1.81 -5.04
CA ILE A 103 -3.61 -1.47 -5.86
C ILE A 103 -3.25 0.02 -5.80
N TYR A 104 -4.24 0.89 -5.63
CA TYR A 104 -4.04 2.34 -5.52
C TYR A 104 -3.36 2.78 -4.22
N ASP A 105 -3.50 1.97 -3.17
CA ASP A 105 -3.05 2.27 -1.81
C ASP A 105 -1.62 1.74 -1.57
N VAL A 106 -1.23 0.69 -2.31
CA VAL A 106 0.09 0.03 -2.24
C VAL A 106 1.29 0.99 -2.39
N PRO A 107 1.34 1.91 -3.38
CA PRO A 107 2.46 2.84 -3.51
C PRO A 107 2.71 3.68 -2.25
N LYS A 108 1.63 4.05 -1.55
CA LYS A 108 1.74 4.84 -0.31
C LYS A 108 2.27 3.97 0.83
N ILE A 109 1.83 2.73 0.94
CA ILE A 109 2.31 1.79 1.97
C ILE A 109 3.80 1.52 1.79
N ILE A 110 4.26 1.26 0.56
CA ILE A 110 5.70 1.08 0.26
C ILE A 110 6.50 2.32 0.69
N GLY A 111 6.00 3.52 0.38
CA GLY A 111 6.64 4.77 0.79
C GLY A 111 6.60 5.09 2.29
N LEU A 112 5.82 4.35 3.08
CA LEU A 112 5.75 4.47 4.54
C LEU A 112 6.54 3.36 5.26
N ALA A 113 6.85 2.27 4.57
CA ALA A 113 7.65 1.20 5.12
C ALA A 113 9.11 1.68 5.30
N PRO A 114 9.73 1.47 6.48
CA PRO A 114 11.10 1.93 6.72
C PRO A 114 12.14 1.16 5.91
N ASP A 115 11.92 -0.15 5.73
CA ASP A 115 12.79 -1.06 4.99
C ASP A 115 11.96 -1.99 4.08
N PRO A 116 11.43 -1.48 2.94
CA PRO A 116 10.78 -2.30 1.95
C PRO A 116 11.69 -3.41 1.41
N HIS A 117 11.29 -4.66 1.61
CA HIS A 117 12.01 -5.83 1.11
C HIS A 117 11.30 -6.51 -0.07
N VAL A 118 11.98 -7.47 -0.71
CA VAL A 118 11.51 -8.17 -1.93
C VAL A 118 10.11 -8.77 -1.76
N GLY A 119 9.77 -9.31 -0.59
CA GLY A 119 8.42 -9.81 -0.29
C GLY A 119 7.30 -8.79 -0.54
N TYR A 120 7.41 -7.57 0.00
CA TYR A 120 6.41 -6.52 -0.21
C TYR A 120 6.31 -6.11 -1.67
N ALA A 121 7.44 -6.00 -2.36
CA ALA A 121 7.48 -5.67 -3.77
C ALA A 121 6.79 -6.76 -4.60
N VAL A 122 7.00 -8.05 -4.32
CA VAL A 122 6.29 -9.14 -4.99
C VAL A 122 4.78 -9.07 -4.72
N ILE A 123 4.35 -8.84 -3.48
CA ILE A 123 2.91 -8.67 -3.14
C ILE A 123 2.30 -7.51 -3.93
N ALA A 124 3.04 -6.40 -4.05
CA ALA A 124 2.62 -5.22 -4.82
C ALA A 124 2.46 -5.53 -6.31
N LEU A 125 3.43 -6.23 -6.91
CA LEU A 125 3.42 -6.60 -8.33
C LEU A 125 2.36 -7.64 -8.67
N LYS A 126 1.93 -8.46 -7.70
CA LYS A 126 0.84 -9.43 -7.85
C LYS A 126 -0.57 -8.79 -7.83
N LYS A 127 -0.68 -7.49 -7.56
CA LYS A 127 -1.99 -6.85 -7.40
C LYS A 127 -2.80 -6.85 -8.69
N ILE A 128 -4.00 -7.39 -8.61
CA ILE A 128 -4.95 -7.41 -9.72
C ILE A 128 -5.70 -6.06 -9.76
N LEU A 129 -5.75 -5.46 -10.94
CA LEU A 129 -6.54 -4.26 -11.15
C LEU A 129 -8.04 -4.53 -11.08
N PRO A 130 -8.83 -3.60 -10.55
CA PRO A 130 -10.27 -3.67 -10.67
C PRO A 130 -10.72 -3.64 -12.14
N PRO A 131 -11.76 -4.40 -12.53
CA PRO A 131 -12.20 -4.52 -13.92
C PRO A 131 -12.78 -3.24 -14.51
N TYR A 132 -13.11 -2.26 -13.67
CA TYR A 132 -13.64 -0.95 -14.08
C TYR A 132 -12.55 0.11 -14.29
N GLU A 133 -11.28 -0.19 -14.04
CA GLU A 133 -10.19 0.77 -14.21
C GLU A 133 -9.97 1.09 -15.69
N LYS A 134 -10.08 2.37 -16.05
CA LYS A 134 -9.95 2.83 -17.43
C LYS A 134 -8.49 3.04 -17.84
N ASN A 135 -7.63 3.39 -16.88
CA ASN A 135 -6.23 3.72 -17.10
C ASN A 135 -5.32 2.76 -16.33
N ALA A 136 -5.48 1.46 -16.57
CA ALA A 136 -4.77 0.40 -15.84
C ALA A 136 -3.25 0.58 -15.83
N HIS A 137 -2.71 1.02 -16.98
CA HIS A 137 -1.29 1.25 -17.16
C HIS A 137 -0.73 2.33 -16.20
N LEU A 138 -1.46 3.44 -15.98
CA LEU A 138 -1.01 4.49 -15.06
C LEU A 138 -0.95 4.03 -13.60
N VAL A 139 -1.88 3.15 -13.22
CA VAL A 139 -1.94 2.59 -11.86
C VAL A 139 -0.76 1.66 -11.64
N LEU A 140 -0.47 0.80 -12.61
CA LEU A 140 0.67 -0.12 -12.56
C LEU A 140 2.00 0.62 -12.58
N ASP A 141 2.18 1.60 -13.48
CA ASP A 141 3.38 2.43 -13.54
C ASP A 141 3.70 3.03 -12.18
N ARG A 142 2.66 3.50 -11.49
CA ARG A 142 2.81 4.08 -10.16
C ARG A 142 3.30 3.07 -9.12
N VAL A 143 2.85 1.82 -9.19
CA VAL A 143 3.37 0.74 -8.36
C VAL A 143 4.84 0.49 -8.68
N PHE A 144 5.20 0.33 -9.96
CA PHE A 144 6.59 0.13 -10.38
C PHE A 144 7.49 1.29 -9.95
N HIS A 145 7.08 2.53 -10.19
CA HIS A 145 7.81 3.72 -9.75
C HIS A 145 8.00 3.77 -8.24
N SER A 146 6.99 3.39 -7.44
CA SER A 146 7.12 3.41 -5.99
C SER A 146 8.19 2.44 -5.46
N ILE A 147 8.34 1.29 -6.11
CA ILE A 147 9.38 0.31 -5.78
C ILE A 147 10.74 0.79 -6.31
N HIS A 148 10.80 1.19 -7.59
CA HIS A 148 12.03 1.64 -8.25
C HIS A 148 12.63 2.90 -7.58
N ALA A 149 11.79 3.85 -7.18
CA ALA A 149 12.22 5.06 -6.51
C ALA A 149 12.82 4.78 -5.12
N TYR A 150 12.40 3.69 -4.46
CA TYR A 150 13.05 3.23 -3.24
C TYR A 150 14.39 2.57 -3.55
N SER A 151 14.40 1.57 -4.43
CA SER A 151 15.62 0.94 -4.94
C SER A 151 15.36 0.25 -6.28
N PRO A 152 16.14 0.57 -7.34
CA PRO A 152 16.09 -0.17 -8.60
C PRO A 152 16.41 -1.66 -8.44
N GLU A 153 17.34 -2.00 -7.55
CA GLU A 153 17.75 -3.38 -7.24
C GLU A 153 16.61 -4.17 -6.59
N LEU A 154 15.85 -3.53 -5.70
CA LEU A 154 14.66 -4.12 -5.09
C LEU A 154 13.63 -4.52 -6.15
N LEU A 155 13.39 -3.64 -7.13
CA LEU A 155 12.46 -3.94 -8.22
C LEU A 155 12.97 -5.12 -9.06
N SER A 156 14.27 -5.13 -9.42
CA SER A 156 14.86 -6.22 -10.20
C SER A 156 14.72 -7.57 -9.49
N ALA A 157 15.08 -7.63 -8.20
CA ALA A 157 14.97 -8.85 -7.40
C ALA A 157 13.51 -9.31 -7.24
N ALA A 158 12.56 -8.38 -7.12
CA ALA A 158 11.14 -8.70 -7.03
C ALA A 158 10.58 -9.25 -8.35
N VAL A 159 11.01 -8.71 -9.49
CA VAL A 159 10.63 -9.20 -10.83
C VAL A 159 11.14 -10.63 -11.05
N GLU A 160 12.41 -10.89 -10.74
CA GLU A 160 13.00 -12.24 -10.83
C GLU A 160 12.22 -13.23 -9.96
N LYS A 161 12.02 -12.88 -8.68
CA LYS A 161 11.26 -13.73 -7.76
C LYS A 161 9.81 -13.94 -8.19
N LEU A 162 9.16 -12.94 -8.79
CA LEU A 162 7.80 -13.09 -9.31
C LEU A 162 7.76 -14.05 -10.49
N ARG A 163 8.70 -13.93 -11.43
CA ARG A 163 8.82 -14.81 -12.61
C ARG A 163 9.11 -16.26 -12.25
N GLU A 164 9.82 -16.50 -11.15
CA GLU A 164 10.06 -17.84 -10.60
C GLU A 164 8.83 -18.43 -9.89
N SER A 165 7.80 -17.64 -9.62
CA SER A 165 6.57 -18.06 -8.94
C SER A 165 5.51 -18.52 -9.95
N ASP A 166 4.73 -19.55 -9.61
CA ASP A 166 3.65 -20.06 -10.46
C ASP A 166 2.43 -19.09 -10.61
N GLU A 167 2.44 -17.97 -9.89
CA GLU A 167 1.35 -17.00 -9.83
C GLU A 167 1.73 -15.63 -10.42
N VAL A 168 2.29 -15.62 -11.64
CA VAL A 168 2.53 -14.37 -12.38
C VAL A 168 1.20 -13.86 -12.95
N PRO A 169 0.79 -12.61 -12.65
CA PRO A 169 -0.41 -12.05 -13.27
C PRO A 169 -0.25 -11.84 -14.77
N ASP A 170 -1.29 -12.11 -15.57
CA ASP A 170 -1.27 -11.97 -17.05
C ASP A 170 -0.86 -10.57 -17.53
N HIS A 171 -1.15 -9.54 -16.73
CA HIS A 171 -0.85 -8.14 -17.05
C HIS A 171 0.59 -7.73 -16.70
N PHE A 172 1.34 -8.56 -15.98
CA PHE A 172 2.63 -8.19 -15.42
C PHE A 172 3.69 -7.92 -16.49
N GLU A 173 3.99 -8.90 -17.35
CA GLU A 173 5.07 -8.79 -18.34
C GLU A 173 4.89 -7.59 -19.29
N PRO A 174 3.72 -7.39 -19.93
CA PRO A 174 3.52 -6.24 -20.81
C PRO A 174 3.68 -4.89 -20.08
N SER A 175 3.30 -4.84 -18.81
CA SER A 175 3.38 -3.62 -18.02
C SER A 175 4.81 -3.33 -17.55
N TYR A 176 5.57 -4.37 -17.21
CA TYR A 176 6.97 -4.23 -16.82
C TYR A 176 7.84 -3.82 -18.01
N GLU A 177 7.64 -4.41 -19.20
CA GLU A 177 8.33 -3.99 -20.43
C GLU A 177 8.10 -2.51 -20.73
N ARG A 178 6.84 -2.08 -20.69
CA ARG A 178 6.48 -0.66 -20.87
C ARG A 178 7.13 0.23 -19.80
N PHE A 179 7.16 -0.20 -18.55
CA PHE A 179 7.83 0.56 -17.49
C PHE A 179 9.33 0.72 -17.75
N GLN A 180 10.01 -0.31 -18.26
CA GLN A 180 11.42 -0.21 -18.65
C GLN A 180 11.66 0.82 -19.75
N GLU A 181 10.73 0.96 -20.70
CA GLU A 181 10.78 2.02 -21.72
C GLU A 181 10.66 3.41 -21.08
N ILE A 182 9.72 3.60 -20.15
CA ILE A 182 9.53 4.86 -19.41
C ILE A 182 10.83 5.26 -18.69
N ILE A 183 11.46 4.33 -17.97
CA ILE A 183 12.72 4.62 -17.25
C ILE A 183 13.86 4.98 -18.21
N LYS A 184 13.96 4.32 -19.37
CA LYS A 184 14.95 4.68 -20.40
C LYS A 184 14.71 6.09 -20.92
N ASP A 185 13.47 6.45 -21.20
CA ASP A 185 13.10 7.79 -21.67
C ASP A 185 13.40 8.85 -20.60
N GLU A 186 13.09 8.60 -19.33
CA GLU A 186 13.45 9.47 -18.21
C GLU A 186 14.96 9.67 -18.08
N GLN A 187 15.75 8.59 -18.23
CA GLN A 187 17.21 8.66 -18.23
C GLN A 187 17.73 9.53 -19.38
N ILE A 188 17.22 9.35 -20.59
CA ILE A 188 17.58 10.17 -21.77
C ILE A 188 17.24 11.63 -21.50
N LEU A 189 16.03 11.94 -21.04
CA LEU A 189 15.61 13.31 -20.73
C LEU A 189 16.48 13.95 -19.64
N SER A 190 16.80 13.20 -18.58
CA SER A 190 17.68 13.68 -17.51
C SER A 190 19.11 13.97 -18.00
N SER A 191 19.60 13.19 -18.97
CA SER A 191 20.91 13.41 -19.58
C SER A 191 20.95 14.64 -20.51
N LEU A 192 19.83 14.94 -21.17
CA LEU A 192 19.68 16.09 -22.08
C LEU A 192 19.44 17.40 -21.31
N TYR A 193 18.77 17.35 -20.15
CA TYR A 193 18.41 18.52 -19.35
C TYR A 193 18.84 18.38 -17.87
N PRO A 194 20.15 18.39 -17.57
CA PRO A 194 20.66 18.16 -16.22
C PRO A 194 20.29 19.25 -15.18
N LYS A 195 19.75 20.39 -15.63
CA LYS A 195 19.37 21.54 -14.77
C LYS A 195 17.87 21.65 -14.45
N ALA A 196 17.04 20.70 -14.87
CA ALA A 196 15.58 20.76 -14.70
C ALA A 196 15.06 20.09 -13.41
N ARG A 197 15.92 19.89 -12.41
CA ARG A 197 15.54 19.34 -11.10
C ARG A 197 14.98 20.41 -10.17
#